data_AF-Q9M6N1-F1
#
_entry.id   AF-Q9M6N1-F1
#
_cell.length_a   1.000
_cell.length_b   1.000
_cell.length_c   1.000
_cell.angle_alpha   90.00
_cell.angle_beta   90.00
_cell.angle_gamma   90.00
#
_symmetry.space_group_name_H-M   'P 1'
#
loop_
_entity.id
_entity.type
_entity.pdbx_description
1 polymer ?
#
loop_
_entity_poly.entity_id
_entity_poly.type
_entity_poly.pdbx_seq_one_letter_code
_entity_poly.pdbx_strand_id
1 'polypeptide(L)'
;GVGKTTLAKMVYEDHRIQKHFDLKIWHCVTEKFEATSVVRSVTELATGERCDLPDDSKFWRARLQGAIGRKRFLLILDNVRNEEQGKWEDKLKPLLCTSIGGSGSMIVVTSQSQQVAAIMGTLPTKELACLTEDYAWELFSKKAFSKGVQEQPKLVTIGRRIVHMCK
;
A
#
# COMPACT_ATOMS: atom_id res chain seq x y z
N GLY A 1 -9.58 1.41 -10.86
CA GLY A 1 -8.44 1.93 -10.09
C GLY A 1 -7.16 1.79 -10.90
N VAL A 2 -6.18 2.69 -10.73
CA VAL A 2 -4.99 2.81 -11.61
C VAL A 2 -3.80 1.90 -11.26
N GLY A 3 -4.01 0.84 -10.48
CA GLY A 3 -2.95 -0.16 -10.20
C GLY A 3 -1.93 0.16 -9.10
N LYS A 4 -2.19 1.14 -8.22
CA LYS A 4 -1.28 1.49 -7.10
C LYS A 4 -0.92 0.31 -6.21
N THR A 5 -1.93 -0.41 -5.72
CA THR A 5 -1.75 -1.62 -4.91
C THR A 5 -0.97 -2.69 -5.68
N THR A 6 -1.25 -2.87 -6.96
CA THR A 6 -0.52 -3.84 -7.81
C THR A 6 0.96 -3.46 -7.93
N LEU A 7 1.27 -2.19 -8.21
CA LEU A 7 2.64 -1.71 -8.30
C LEU A 7 3.38 -1.86 -6.96
N ALA A 8 2.74 -1.50 -5.84
CA ALA A 8 3.31 -1.67 -4.52
C ALA A 8 3.59 -3.15 -4.20
N LYS A 9 2.69 -4.08 -4.61
CA LYS A 9 2.93 -5.53 -4.46
C LYS A 9 4.13 -6.00 -5.28
N MET A 10 4.26 -5.56 -6.52
CA MET A 10 5.40 -5.89 -7.37
C MET A 10 6.73 -5.44 -6.73
N VAL A 11 6.77 -4.22 -6.17
CA VAL A 11 7.95 -3.73 -5.44
C VAL A 11 8.18 -4.56 -4.18
N TYR A 12 7.14 -4.80 -3.38
CA TYR A 12 7.24 -5.57 -2.15
C TYR A 12 7.79 -6.99 -2.38
N GLU A 13 7.39 -7.63 -3.47
CA GLU A 13 7.80 -9.00 -3.84
C GLU A 13 9.15 -9.06 -4.57
N ASP A 14 9.68 -7.94 -5.06
CA ASP A 14 10.96 -7.90 -5.79
C ASP A 14 12.13 -8.42 -4.94
N HIS A 15 12.92 -9.33 -5.50
CA HIS A 15 14.05 -9.97 -4.81
C HIS A 15 15.09 -8.97 -4.28
N ARG A 16 15.28 -7.82 -4.94
CA ARG A 16 16.20 -6.77 -4.48
C ARG A 16 15.68 -6.11 -3.22
N ILE A 17 14.37 -5.90 -3.14
CA ILE A 17 13.68 -5.36 -1.97
C ILE A 17 13.71 -6.38 -0.83
N GLN A 18 13.48 -7.66 -1.11
CA GLN A 18 13.60 -8.73 -0.12
C GLN A 18 14.99 -8.83 0.51
N LYS A 19 16.06 -8.60 -0.27
CA LYS A 19 17.44 -8.59 0.22
C LYS A 19 17.82 -7.30 0.95
N HIS A 20 17.11 -6.20 0.68
CA HIS A 20 17.46 -4.88 1.21
C HIS A 20 16.87 -4.61 2.59
N PHE A 21 15.65 -5.09 2.87
CA PHE A 21 14.95 -4.85 4.13
C PHE A 21 14.94 -6.11 5.00
N ASP A 22 15.29 -5.96 6.27
CA ASP A 22 15.27 -7.04 7.27
C ASP A 22 13.85 -7.49 7.60
N LEU A 23 12.89 -6.56 7.49
CA LEU A 23 11.50 -6.78 7.79
C LEU A 23 10.62 -6.06 6.78
N LYS A 24 9.57 -6.73 6.32
CA LYS A 24 8.56 -6.13 5.45
C LYS A 24 7.17 -6.36 6.03
N ILE A 25 6.36 -5.31 6.01
CA ILE A 25 5.03 -5.30 6.62
C ILE A 25 4.07 -4.72 5.60
N TRP A 26 2.93 -5.39 5.39
CA TRP A 26 1.87 -4.91 4.53
C TRP A 26 0.57 -4.81 5.33
N HIS A 27 0.09 -3.59 5.55
CA HIS A 27 -1.18 -3.34 6.22
C HIS A 27 -2.14 -2.61 5.26
N CYS A 28 -3.30 -3.21 5.01
CA CYS A 28 -4.37 -2.57 4.24
C CYS A 28 -5.32 -1.85 5.21
N VAL A 29 -5.49 -0.55 5.04
CA VAL A 29 -6.40 0.25 5.87
C VAL A 29 -7.82 0.08 5.31
N THR A 30 -8.57 -0.88 5.86
CA THR A 30 -9.94 -1.20 5.45
C THR A 30 -11.01 -0.61 6.36
N GLU A 31 -10.66 -0.29 7.62
CA GLU A 31 -11.59 0.22 8.64
C GLU A 31 -11.41 1.71 8.91
N LYS A 32 -12.13 2.23 9.92
CA LYS A 32 -11.93 3.59 10.43
C LYS A 32 -10.46 3.78 10.81
N PHE A 33 -9.87 4.84 10.27
CA PHE A 33 -8.49 5.17 10.53
C PHE A 33 -8.33 5.71 11.95
N GLU A 34 -7.79 4.86 12.83
CA GLU A 34 -7.41 5.19 14.20
C GLU A 34 -5.95 4.78 14.43
N ALA A 35 -5.14 5.69 14.97
CA ALA A 35 -3.70 5.52 15.07
C ALA A 35 -3.30 4.28 15.88
N THR A 36 -3.96 4.02 17.01
CA THR A 36 -3.68 2.86 17.86
C THR A 36 -4.03 1.55 17.15
N SER A 37 -5.13 1.51 16.39
CA SER A 37 -5.53 0.34 15.61
C SER A 37 -4.51 0.01 14.51
N VAL A 38 -4.04 1.03 13.79
CA VAL A 38 -3.01 0.86 12.76
C VAL A 38 -1.71 0.36 13.38
N VAL A 39 -1.25 0.98 14.47
CA VAL A 39 -0.01 0.55 15.15
C VAL A 39 -0.13 -0.87 15.68
N ARG A 40 -1.27 -1.23 16.28
CA ARG A 40 -1.57 -2.59 16.71
C ARG A 40 -1.43 -3.57 15.54
N SER A 41 -2.15 -3.34 14.46
CA SER A 41 -2.14 -4.25 13.32
C SER A 41 -0.74 -4.36 12.69
N VAL A 42 -0.02 -3.25 12.55
CA VAL A 42 1.37 -3.24 12.08
C VAL A 42 2.28 -4.05 13.01
N THR A 43 2.09 -3.93 14.32
CA THR A 43 2.89 -4.65 15.32
C THR A 43 2.63 -6.16 15.27
N GLU A 44 1.36 -6.56 15.17
CA GLU A 44 0.97 -7.97 15.04
C GLU A 44 1.50 -8.57 13.73
N LEU A 45 1.45 -7.83 12.62
CA LEU A 45 2.03 -8.24 11.35
C LEU A 45 3.56 -8.33 11.39
N ALA A 46 4.23 -7.42 12.12
CA ALA A 46 5.68 -7.41 12.27
C ALA A 46 6.21 -8.57 13.11
N THR A 47 5.42 -9.03 14.08
CA THR A 47 5.81 -10.07 15.05
C THR A 47 5.27 -11.44 14.67
N GLY A 48 4.18 -11.51 13.90
CA GLY A 48 3.44 -12.75 13.63
C GLY A 48 2.57 -13.19 14.81
N GLU A 49 2.45 -12.38 15.86
CA GLU A 49 1.78 -12.73 17.11
C GLU A 49 0.66 -11.74 17.41
N ARG A 50 -0.50 -12.26 17.83
CA ARG A 50 -1.54 -11.41 18.42
C ARG A 50 -1.13 -11.01 19.82
N CYS A 51 -1.37 -9.75 20.18
CA CYS A 51 -1.07 -9.22 21.49
C CYS A 51 -2.34 -8.64 22.12
N ASP A 52 -2.72 -9.15 23.28
CA ASP A 52 -3.81 -8.58 24.08
C ASP A 52 -3.23 -7.53 25.05
N LEU A 53 -2.75 -6.42 24.47
CA LEU A 53 -2.32 -5.26 25.24
C LEU A 53 -3.52 -4.32 25.47
N PRO A 54 -3.51 -3.54 26.59
CA PRO A 54 -4.46 -2.46 26.78
C PRO A 54 -4.49 -1.51 25.57
N ASP A 55 -5.64 -0.91 25.30
CA ASP A 55 -5.80 0.10 24.24
C ASP A 55 -5.18 1.44 24.65
N ASP A 56 -3.87 1.44 24.89
CA ASP A 56 -3.06 2.60 25.21
C ASP A 56 -1.85 2.66 24.27
N SER A 57 -1.73 3.81 23.60
CA SER A 57 -0.66 4.15 22.67
C SER A 57 0.76 3.90 23.18
N LYS A 58 1.01 3.99 24.50
CA LYS A 58 2.33 3.78 25.10
C LYS A 58 2.76 2.30 25.03
N PHE A 59 1.86 1.37 25.34
CA PHE A 59 2.15 -0.06 25.27
C PHE A 59 2.39 -0.49 23.83
N TRP A 60 1.54 -0.03 22.91
CA TRP A 60 1.67 -0.32 21.49
C TRP A 60 2.95 0.28 20.89
N ARG A 61 3.35 1.48 21.31
CA ARG A 61 4.64 2.07 20.91
C ARG A 61 5.82 1.22 21.37
N ALA A 62 5.84 0.81 22.63
CA ALA A 62 6.93 -0.01 23.18
C ALA A 62 7.01 -1.38 22.47
N ARG A 63 5.87 -2.02 22.21
CA ARG A 63 5.82 -3.30 21.49
C ARG A 63 6.26 -3.15 20.04
N LEU A 64 5.79 -2.11 19.34
CA LEU A 64 6.25 -1.80 17.99
C LEU A 64 7.76 -1.56 17.97
N GLN A 65 8.29 -0.82 18.95
CA GLN A 65 9.72 -0.57 19.10
C GLN A 65 10.51 -1.86 19.30
N GLY A 66 9.99 -2.83 20.06
CA GLY A 66 10.61 -4.16 20.15
C GLY A 66 10.56 -4.94 18.82
N ALA A 67 9.48 -4.78 18.04
CA ALA A 67 9.26 -5.54 16.81
C ALA A 67 10.14 -5.07 15.63
N ILE A 68 10.18 -3.76 15.40
CA ILE A 68 10.87 -3.13 14.27
C ILE A 68 12.13 -2.36 14.67
N GLY A 69 12.40 -2.27 15.98
CA GLY A 69 13.59 -1.68 16.59
C GLY A 69 14.87 -2.10 15.90
N ARG A 70 15.68 -1.13 15.45
CA ARG A 70 17.01 -1.35 14.84
C ARG A 70 17.02 -2.13 13.53
N LYS A 71 15.89 -2.66 13.06
CA LYS A 71 15.76 -3.34 11.76
C LYS A 71 15.50 -2.32 10.67
N ARG A 72 16.09 -2.53 9.49
CA ARG A 72 15.69 -1.80 8.29
C ARG A 72 14.36 -2.37 7.80
N PHE A 73 13.26 -1.67 8.04
CA PHE A 73 11.92 -2.15 7.68
C PHE A 73 11.33 -1.44 6.47
N LEU A 74 10.48 -2.15 5.72
CA LEU A 74 9.58 -1.58 4.73
C LEU A 74 8.13 -1.78 5.20
N LEU A 75 7.40 -0.69 5.42
CA LEU A 75 5.98 -0.72 5.76
C LEU A 75 5.16 -0.20 4.58
N ILE A 76 4.24 -1.01 4.07
CA ILE A 76 3.22 -0.59 3.11
C ILE A 76 1.91 -0.34 3.86
N LEU A 77 1.44 0.92 3.84
CA LEU A 77 0.10 1.32 4.27
C LEU A 77 -0.78 1.46 3.01
N ASP A 78 -1.51 0.41 2.69
CA ASP A 78 -2.30 0.31 1.45
C ASP A 78 -3.73 0.85 1.65
N ASN A 79 -4.24 1.54 0.62
CA ASN A 79 -5.62 2.05 0.54
C ASN A 79 -6.00 3.03 1.67
N VAL A 80 -5.09 3.92 2.04
CA VAL A 80 -5.38 4.96 3.04
C VAL A 80 -6.34 6.01 2.48
N ARG A 81 -7.35 6.40 3.27
CA ARG A 81 -8.39 7.38 2.87
C ARG A 81 -8.62 8.52 3.86
N ASN A 82 -8.02 8.49 5.05
CA ASN A 82 -8.27 9.51 6.07
C ASN A 82 -7.45 10.76 5.81
N GLU A 83 -8.14 11.88 5.62
CA GLU A 83 -7.60 13.20 5.30
C GLU A 83 -7.45 14.10 6.53
N GLU A 84 -7.72 13.59 7.73
CA GLU A 84 -7.57 14.36 8.97
C GLU A 84 -6.08 14.46 9.35
N GLN A 85 -5.47 15.60 9.03
CA GLN A 85 -4.05 15.85 9.25
C GLN A 85 -3.59 15.53 10.69
N GLY A 86 -4.35 15.94 11.71
CA GLY A 86 -3.99 15.67 13.11
C GLY A 86 -3.96 14.18 13.49
N LYS A 87 -4.77 13.32 12.82
CA LYS A 87 -4.67 11.87 13.04
C LYS A 87 -3.35 11.30 12.51
N TRP A 88 -2.78 11.92 11.48
CA TRP A 88 -1.47 11.55 10.96
C TRP A 88 -0.34 12.20 11.73
N GLU A 89 -0.31 13.52 11.81
CA GLU A 89 0.83 14.28 12.35
C GLU A 89 0.95 14.16 13.86
N ASP A 90 -0.17 14.24 14.59
CA ASP A 90 -0.15 14.29 16.06
C ASP A 90 -0.27 12.90 16.67
N LYS A 91 -0.89 11.94 15.96
CA LYS A 91 -1.19 10.61 16.52
C LYS A 91 -0.35 9.50 15.90
N LEU A 92 -0.40 9.27 14.59
CA LEU A 92 0.28 8.11 14.00
C LEU A 92 1.78 8.33 13.78
N LYS A 93 2.19 9.46 13.21
CA LYS A 93 3.59 9.77 12.90
C LYS A 93 4.50 9.67 14.15
N PRO A 94 4.08 10.13 15.35
CA PRO A 94 4.88 9.96 16.56
C PRO A 94 5.01 8.49 17.02
N LEU A 95 4.10 7.61 16.59
CA LEU A 95 4.17 6.18 16.91
C LEU A 95 5.02 5.40 15.90
N LEU A 96 5.00 5.78 14.61
CA LEU A 96 5.73 5.07 13.55
C LEU A 96 7.13 5.63 13.26
N CYS A 97 7.35 6.95 13.39
CA CYS A 97 8.52 7.64 12.85
C CYS A 97 9.52 8.13 13.92
N THR A 98 9.29 7.86 15.20
CA THR A 98 10.17 8.30 16.29
C THR A 98 11.38 7.38 16.47
N SER A 99 12.41 7.47 15.61
CA SER A 99 13.72 6.81 15.83
C SER A 99 13.68 5.29 16.07
N ILE A 100 12.54 4.66 15.81
CA ILE A 100 12.27 3.26 16.15
C ILE A 100 12.93 2.34 15.11
N GLY A 101 12.91 2.73 13.83
CA GLY A 101 13.49 1.95 12.74
C GLY A 101 15.01 2.06 12.64
N GLY A 102 15.64 1.01 12.12
CA GLY A 102 17.01 1.08 11.63
C GLY A 102 17.15 2.05 10.45
N SER A 103 18.36 2.60 10.26
CA SER A 103 18.65 3.52 9.15
C SER A 103 18.33 2.87 7.79
N GLY A 104 17.66 3.64 6.92
CA GLY A 104 17.19 3.18 5.61
C GLY A 104 15.81 2.52 5.62
N SER A 105 15.08 2.56 6.74
CA SER A 105 13.68 2.13 6.78
C SER A 105 12.78 3.04 5.94
N MET A 106 11.71 2.49 5.37
CA MET A 106 10.79 3.22 4.50
C MET A 106 9.33 2.88 4.78
N ILE A 107 8.48 3.89 4.73
CA ILE A 107 7.01 3.75 4.75
C ILE A 107 6.50 4.18 3.38
N VAL A 108 5.75 3.31 2.72
CA VAL A 108 5.07 3.61 1.45
C VAL A 108 3.57 3.62 1.70
N VAL A 109 2.92 4.69 1.27
CA VAL A 109 1.49 4.86 1.40
C VAL A 109 0.86 4.80 0.02
N THR A 110 -0.20 4.00 -0.15
CA THR A 110 -1.06 4.10 -1.34
C THR A 110 -2.37 4.77 -0.95
N SER A 111 -2.78 5.77 -1.73
CA SER A 111 -4.05 6.47 -1.53
C SER A 111 -4.71 6.86 -2.85
N GLN A 112 -6.02 7.02 -2.82
CA GLN A 112 -6.79 7.65 -3.90
C GLN A 112 -6.90 9.16 -3.71
N SER A 113 -6.61 9.68 -2.52
CA SER A 113 -6.69 11.09 -2.19
C SER A 113 -5.33 11.76 -2.36
N GLN A 114 -5.29 12.84 -3.12
CA GLN A 114 -4.12 13.71 -3.22
C GLN A 114 -3.86 14.44 -1.90
N GLN A 115 -4.90 14.73 -1.11
CA GLN A 115 -4.74 15.35 0.21
C GLN A 115 -4.02 14.42 1.18
N VAL A 116 -4.35 13.12 1.17
CA VAL A 116 -3.62 12.10 1.94
C VAL A 116 -2.14 12.06 1.53
N ALA A 117 -1.85 12.14 0.23
CA ALA A 117 -0.48 12.20 -0.27
C ALA A 117 0.26 13.48 0.16
N ALA A 118 -0.42 14.62 0.20
CA ALA A 118 0.15 15.88 0.67
C ALA A 118 0.46 15.85 2.18
N ILE A 119 -0.43 15.26 3.00
CA ILE A 119 -0.25 15.13 4.46
C ILE A 119 0.92 14.20 4.80
N MET A 120 1.03 13.06 4.11
CA MET A 120 2.01 12.02 4.46
C MET A 120 3.31 12.08 3.66
N GLY A 121 3.32 12.81 2.55
CA GLY A 121 4.44 12.87 1.62
C GLY A 121 5.67 13.48 2.28
N THR A 122 6.72 12.69 2.42
CA THR A 122 8.07 13.17 2.78
C THR A 122 9.03 13.13 1.59
N LEU A 123 8.61 12.47 0.51
CA LEU A 123 9.30 12.35 -0.77
C LEU A 123 8.30 12.73 -1.88
N PRO A 124 8.78 13.04 -3.11
CA PRO A 124 7.90 13.33 -4.23
C PRO A 124 6.86 12.24 -4.47
N THR A 125 5.59 12.63 -4.52
CA THR A 125 4.47 11.71 -4.74
C THR A 125 4.54 11.08 -6.12
N LYS A 126 4.43 9.75 -6.19
CA LYS A 126 4.31 9.03 -7.45
C LYS A 126 2.84 8.92 -7.87
N GLU A 127 2.45 9.75 -8.83
CA GLU A 127 1.14 9.60 -9.48
C GLU A 127 1.21 8.53 -10.57
N LEU A 128 0.20 7.66 -10.61
CA LEU A 128 0.04 6.65 -11.64
C LEU A 128 -1.04 7.09 -12.61
N ALA A 129 -0.69 7.13 -13.90
CA ALA A 129 -1.61 7.39 -14.97
C ALA A 129 -2.45 6.16 -15.30
N CYS A 130 -3.60 6.39 -15.94
CA CYS A 130 -4.37 5.32 -16.58
C CYS A 130 -3.56 4.69 -17.73
N LEU A 131 -3.91 3.45 -18.07
CA LEU A 131 -3.34 2.78 -19.24
C LEU A 131 -3.72 3.54 -20.51
N THR A 132 -2.82 3.52 -21.50
CA THR A 132 -3.18 3.91 -22.86
C THR A 132 -4.22 2.95 -23.43
N GLU A 133 -4.93 3.37 -24.47
CA GLU A 133 -5.97 2.53 -25.08
C GLU A 133 -5.42 1.20 -25.58
N ASP A 134 -4.20 1.19 -26.11
CA ASP A 134 -3.54 -0.03 -26.58
C ASP A 134 -3.18 -0.98 -25.43
N TYR A 135 -2.60 -0.47 -24.33
CA TYR A 135 -2.32 -1.31 -23.16
C TYR A 135 -3.60 -1.77 -22.46
N ALA A 136 -4.65 -0.95 -22.43
CA ALA A 136 -5.95 -1.33 -21.91
C ALA A 136 -6.58 -2.43 -22.78
N TRP A 137 -6.46 -2.33 -24.11
CA TRP A 137 -6.87 -3.36 -25.05
C TRP A 137 -6.09 -4.65 -24.84
N GLU A 138 -4.77 -4.59 -24.73
CA GLU A 138 -3.93 -5.76 -24.48
C GLU A 138 -4.29 -6.47 -23.16
N LEU A 139 -4.52 -5.70 -22.10
CA LEU A 139 -4.95 -6.25 -20.82
C LEU A 139 -6.34 -6.90 -20.93
N PHE A 140 -7.27 -6.21 -21.59
CA PHE A 140 -8.63 -6.70 -21.81
C PHE A 140 -8.62 -7.98 -22.64
N SER A 141 -7.91 -8.00 -23.77
CA SER A 141 -7.84 -9.15 -24.67
C SER A 141 -7.22 -10.36 -23.99
N LYS A 142 -6.11 -10.17 -23.26
CA LYS A 142 -5.49 -11.22 -22.44
C LYS A 142 -6.44 -11.83 -21.41
N LYS A 143 -7.41 -11.07 -20.90
CA LYS A 143 -8.41 -11.58 -19.94
C LYS A 143 -9.60 -12.22 -20.65
N ALA A 144 -10.19 -11.51 -21.61
CA ALA A 144 -11.42 -11.90 -22.30
C ALA A 144 -11.22 -13.08 -23.27
N PHE A 145 -10.05 -13.19 -23.90
CA PHE A 145 -9.75 -14.23 -24.91
C PHE A 145 -8.74 -15.28 -24.42
N SER A 146 -8.46 -15.33 -23.11
CA SER A 146 -7.66 -16.42 -22.56
C SER A 146 -8.36 -17.78 -22.73
N LYS A 147 -7.58 -18.86 -22.82
CA LYS A 147 -8.05 -20.26 -22.93
C LYS A 147 -8.84 -20.61 -24.20
N GLY A 148 -8.23 -20.42 -25.37
CA GLY A 148 -8.72 -21.04 -26.62
C GLY A 148 -9.90 -20.34 -27.28
N VAL A 149 -10.31 -19.17 -26.80
CA VAL A 149 -11.26 -18.30 -27.52
C VAL A 149 -10.49 -17.60 -28.63
N GLN A 150 -10.79 -17.95 -29.89
CA GLN A 150 -10.19 -17.25 -31.02
C GLN A 150 -10.66 -15.79 -31.07
N GLU A 151 -9.72 -14.88 -31.33
CA GLU A 151 -10.02 -13.49 -31.62
C GLU A 151 -10.80 -13.39 -32.95
N GLN A 152 -12.13 -13.34 -32.84
CA GLN A 152 -12.98 -13.06 -33.99
C GLN A 152 -12.99 -11.54 -34.24
N PRO A 153 -12.87 -11.06 -35.50
CA PRO A 153 -12.86 -9.63 -35.81
C PRO A 153 -14.04 -8.84 -35.23
N LYS A 154 -15.23 -9.47 -35.17
CA LYS A 154 -16.42 -8.89 -34.54
C LYS A 154 -16.24 -8.66 -33.03
N LEU A 155 -15.69 -9.65 -32.31
CA LEU A 155 -15.44 -9.56 -30.87
C LEU A 155 -14.31 -8.57 -30.56
N VAL A 156 -13.29 -8.48 -31.42
CA VAL A 156 -12.24 -7.45 -31.32
C VAL A 156 -12.85 -6.05 -31.41
N THR A 157 -13.74 -5.83 -32.38
CA THR A 157 -14.42 -4.54 -32.57
C THR A 157 -15.27 -4.16 -31.36
N ILE A 158 -16.06 -5.10 -30.83
CA ILE A 158 -16.88 -4.89 -29.63
C ILE A 158 -16.00 -4.64 -28.40
N GLY A 159 -14.96 -5.45 -28.21
CA GLY A 159 -14.06 -5.33 -27.09
C GLY A 159 -13.31 -4.00 -27.06
N ARG A 160 -12.85 -3.48 -28.21
CA ARG A 160 -12.25 -2.15 -28.29
C ARG A 160 -13.23 -1.04 -27.92
N ARG A 161 -14.50 -1.15 -28.32
CA ARG A 161 -15.55 -0.23 -27.87
C ARG A 161 -15.75 -0.29 -26.36
N ILE A 162 -15.76 -1.48 -25.76
CA ILE A 162 -15.85 -1.65 -24.29
C ILE A 162 -14.67 -0.98 -23.59
N VAL A 163 -13.45 -1.19 -24.08
CA VAL A 163 -12.23 -0.57 -23.52
C VAL A 163 -12.29 0.96 -23.62
N HIS A 164 -12.79 1.50 -24.74
CA HIS A 164 -12.97 2.93 -24.90
C HIS A 164 -13.95 3.54 -23.87
N MET A 165 -14.98 2.77 -23.47
CA MET A 165 -15.97 3.16 -22.45
C MET A 165 -15.46 3.05 -21.01
N CYS A 166 -14.27 2.49 -20.78
CA CYS A 166 -13.70 2.27 -19.44
C CYS A 166 -12.80 3.42 -18.95
N LYS A 167 -12.68 4.51 -19.73
CA LYS A 167 -11.94 5.72 -19.35
C LYS A 167 -12.79 6.68 -18.53
#